data_AF-A0A1M6NI49-F1
#
_entry.id   AF-A0A1M6NI49-F1
#
_cell.length_a   1.000
_cell.length_b   1.000
_cell.length_c   1.000
_cell.angle_alpha   90.00
_cell.angle_beta   90.00
_cell.angle_gamma   90.00
#
_symmetry.space_group_name_H-M   'P 1'
#
loop_
_entity.id
_entity.type
_entity.pdbx_description
1 polymer ?
#
loop_
_entity_poly.entity_id
_entity_poly.type
_entity_poly.pdbx_seq_one_letter_code
_entity_poly.pdbx_strand_id
1 'polypeptide(L)'
;MVNLTIDGKKISVHEKSTILDACKKLNINIPTLCHHPELKVDGNCNICCVKVEGKDDFVQSCSTLVEENMIVKTNTDEINNKRKSILKDILSNHPNDCLTCEKASGDCELQNLCYIMDVNRDEVPFDGKIRMDLIDDSGDSIVRDMNKCILCGRCISVCRDIQGIGIYEFNNERDLVNTVDNKPLKETECINCGQCIKVCPVGALYEKTQIQEALKALLDNDKHVVVQMAPAVKNTLGEEFGLKPGTDVTGKVVASLRKLGANKVFNTDFSADVTIMEEGTEFINRLKEGKNLPLLTSCSPGWIKFVEHNYPQLLNNVSSCKSPQQMFGALSKSYYAKKSGIDPKDIVSISIMPCTAKKFEANRPEMQINGIKDVDIVLTTRELAKMIKLKNIPFLDIEDEDFDKFLGKGTGAARIFATSGGVMEAALRTVSYVLTNGEMNDIDYKVVRGLEGIKEAEVEINGTNVKVAVVNGALNAKKLLDKVVKGEANYHFIEVMGCPGGCLAGGGAPIPDNIEIKELRKEGLYNSDKNNEIRRSFENPEVKELYDKYLGEPGGHLAHKLLHTHYLDRSKKTDKAMA
;
A
#
# COMPACT_ATOMS: atom_id res chain seq x y z
N MET A 1 1.52 -30.92 23.00
CA MET A 1 2.52 -31.23 21.94
C MET A 1 2.12 -32.57 21.35
N VAL A 2 2.31 -32.75 20.05
CA VAL A 2 1.93 -33.93 19.27
C VAL A 2 3.15 -34.41 18.51
N ASN A 3 3.44 -35.71 18.55
CA ASN A 3 4.57 -36.33 17.89
C ASN A 3 4.15 -36.97 16.58
N LEU A 4 4.91 -36.70 15.52
CA LEU A 4 4.67 -37.25 14.19
C LEU A 4 5.99 -37.51 13.47
N THR A 5 5.93 -38.30 12.40
CA THR A 5 7.06 -38.60 11.52
C THR A 5 6.79 -38.05 10.13
N ILE A 6 7.68 -37.19 9.62
CA ILE A 6 7.58 -36.61 8.28
C ILE A 6 8.84 -37.02 7.50
N ASP A 7 8.66 -37.75 6.40
CA ASP A 7 9.77 -38.28 5.57
C ASP A 7 10.86 -38.97 6.41
N GLY A 8 10.44 -39.79 7.38
CA GLY A 8 11.31 -40.53 8.30
C GLY A 8 11.90 -39.70 9.47
N LYS A 9 11.68 -38.38 9.51
CA LYS A 9 12.13 -37.51 10.60
C LYS A 9 11.05 -37.35 11.66
N LYS A 10 11.38 -37.65 12.91
CA LYS A 10 10.48 -37.43 14.07
C LYS A 10 10.49 -35.95 14.47
N ILE A 11 9.33 -35.39 14.74
CA ILE A 11 9.16 -34.03 15.24
C ILE A 11 8.02 -33.97 16.26
N SER A 12 8.11 -33.02 17.19
CA SER A 12 7.04 -32.67 18.11
C SER A 12 6.58 -31.23 17.87
N VAL A 13 5.28 -31.02 17.64
CA VAL A 13 4.68 -29.71 17.36
C VAL A 13 3.46 -29.45 18.23
N HIS A 14 2.88 -28.25 18.15
CA HIS A 14 1.64 -27.94 18.86
C HIS A 14 0.47 -28.69 18.20
N GLU A 15 -0.52 -29.14 18.97
CA GLU A 15 -1.65 -29.96 18.47
C GLU A 15 -2.47 -29.25 17.38
N LYS A 16 -2.48 -27.92 17.40
CA LYS A 16 -3.21 -27.06 16.45
C LYS A 16 -2.38 -26.69 15.21
N SER A 17 -1.17 -27.22 15.07
CA SER A 17 -0.35 -27.00 13.88
C SER A 17 -0.87 -27.83 12.71
N THR A 18 -0.80 -27.26 11.52
CA THR A 18 -1.07 -28.01 10.29
C THR A 18 0.12 -28.86 9.89
N ILE A 19 -0.07 -29.85 9.01
CA ILE A 19 1.05 -30.61 8.43
C ILE A 19 2.05 -29.66 7.74
N LEU A 20 1.56 -28.64 7.03
CA LEU A 20 2.40 -27.63 6.39
C LEU A 20 3.28 -26.87 7.40
N ASP A 21 2.73 -26.50 8.56
CA ASP A 21 3.50 -25.83 9.62
C ASP A 21 4.58 -26.75 10.22
N ALA A 22 4.26 -28.04 10.40
CA ALA A 22 5.23 -29.02 10.86
C ALA A 22 6.35 -29.24 9.84
N CYS A 23 6.04 -29.26 8.55
CA CYS A 23 7.03 -29.37 7.47
C CYS A 23 7.97 -28.16 7.44
N LYS A 24 7.44 -26.94 7.60
CA LYS A 24 8.26 -25.71 7.69
C LYS A 24 9.29 -25.78 8.80
N LYS A 25 8.95 -26.31 9.98
CA LYS A 25 9.90 -26.48 11.10
C LYS A 25 11.05 -27.46 10.79
N LEU A 26 10.84 -28.39 9.86
CA LEU A 26 11.87 -29.33 9.40
C LEU A 26 12.62 -28.82 8.16
N ASN A 27 12.40 -27.58 7.73
CA ASN A 27 12.87 -27.04 6.46
C ASN A 27 12.44 -27.89 5.25
N ILE A 28 11.27 -28.53 5.33
CA ILE A 28 10.65 -29.26 4.22
C ILE A 28 9.70 -28.29 3.52
N ASN A 29 10.02 -27.95 2.27
CA ASN A 29 9.21 -27.05 1.45
C ASN A 29 8.12 -27.83 0.71
N ILE A 30 6.86 -27.64 1.11
CA ILE A 30 5.71 -28.13 0.36
C ILE A 30 5.22 -27.01 -0.57
N PRO A 31 5.08 -27.25 -1.89
CA PRO A 31 4.59 -26.24 -2.81
C PRO A 31 3.15 -25.85 -2.45
N THR A 32 2.82 -24.57 -2.61
CA THR A 32 1.48 -24.03 -2.38
C THR A 32 1.16 -22.97 -3.41
N LEU A 33 -0.13 -22.80 -3.73
CA LEU A 33 -0.57 -21.76 -4.69
C LEU A 33 -1.78 -20.94 -4.21
N CYS A 34 -2.76 -21.53 -3.51
CA CYS A 34 -3.83 -20.76 -2.87
C CYS A 34 -3.49 -20.30 -1.45
N HIS A 35 -2.66 -21.05 -0.73
CA HIS A 35 -2.26 -20.70 0.63
C HIS A 35 -1.36 -19.46 0.62
N HIS A 36 -1.67 -18.47 1.46
CA HIS A 36 -0.85 -17.30 1.72
C HIS A 36 -0.69 -17.14 3.24
N PRO A 37 0.52 -16.86 3.79
CA PRO A 37 0.75 -16.85 5.24
C PRO A 37 -0.15 -15.89 6.05
N GLU A 38 -0.58 -14.79 5.43
CA GLU A 38 -1.45 -13.79 6.07
C GLU A 38 -2.95 -13.99 5.79
N LEU A 39 -3.34 -15.03 5.06
CA LEU A 39 -4.75 -15.30 4.73
C LEU A 39 -5.24 -16.56 5.43
N LYS A 40 -6.56 -16.65 5.60
CA LYS A 40 -7.20 -17.88 6.06
C LYS A 40 -6.93 -19.01 5.05
N VAL A 41 -6.74 -20.21 5.57
CA VAL A 41 -6.53 -21.40 4.74
C VAL A 41 -7.85 -21.84 4.12
N ASP A 42 -7.89 -21.86 2.78
CA ASP A 42 -9.03 -22.40 2.01
C ASP A 42 -8.79 -23.83 1.51
N GLY A 43 -7.55 -24.20 1.17
CA GLY A 43 -7.20 -25.57 0.76
C GLY A 43 -7.69 -26.01 -0.64
N ASN A 44 -8.20 -25.09 -1.44
CA ASN A 44 -8.85 -25.34 -2.73
C ASN A 44 -7.92 -25.72 -3.90
N CYS A 45 -6.65 -25.29 -3.95
CA CYS A 45 -5.79 -25.57 -5.12
C CYS A 45 -5.19 -26.99 -5.17
N ASN A 46 -5.24 -27.75 -4.06
CA ASN A 46 -4.66 -29.09 -3.93
C ASN A 46 -3.15 -29.27 -4.23
N ILE A 47 -2.40 -28.23 -4.60
CA ILE A 47 -0.94 -28.30 -4.85
C ILE A 47 -0.17 -28.79 -3.60
N CYS A 48 -0.64 -28.44 -2.41
CA CYS A 48 -0.01 -28.81 -1.14
C CYS A 48 -0.32 -30.26 -0.70
N CYS A 49 -0.75 -31.13 -1.63
CA CYS A 49 -1.11 -32.51 -1.33
C CYS A 49 0.07 -33.30 -0.76
N VAL A 50 -0.22 -34.17 0.21
CA VAL A 50 0.71 -35.10 0.85
C VAL A 50 0.00 -36.43 1.12
N LYS A 51 0.76 -37.50 1.38
CA LYS A 51 0.23 -38.80 1.83
C LYS A 51 0.39 -38.95 3.33
N VAL A 52 -0.64 -39.47 3.99
CA VAL A 52 -0.62 -39.86 5.40
C VAL A 52 -0.88 -41.36 5.46
N GLU A 53 -0.03 -42.11 6.17
CA GLU A 53 -0.23 -43.55 6.31
C GLU A 53 -1.56 -43.85 7.01
N GLY A 54 -2.30 -44.82 6.47
CA GLY A 54 -3.66 -45.16 6.93
C GLY A 54 -4.78 -44.33 6.28
N LYS A 55 -4.47 -43.36 5.41
CA LYS A 55 -5.46 -42.69 4.55
C LYS A 55 -5.27 -43.12 3.10
N ASP A 56 -6.38 -43.46 2.44
CA ASP A 56 -6.36 -43.90 1.03
C ASP A 56 -6.05 -42.73 0.08
N ASP A 57 -6.70 -41.58 0.32
CA ASP A 57 -6.56 -40.37 -0.48
C ASP A 57 -5.44 -39.44 0.00
N PHE A 58 -4.98 -38.58 -0.91
CA PHE A 58 -4.12 -37.45 -0.57
C PHE A 58 -4.86 -36.44 0.32
N VAL A 59 -4.15 -35.82 1.25
CA VAL A 59 -4.69 -34.75 2.10
C VAL A 59 -4.01 -33.43 1.81
N GLN A 60 -4.70 -32.30 2.03
CA GLN A 60 -4.10 -30.98 1.91
C GLN A 60 -3.28 -30.65 3.17
N SER A 61 -1.97 -30.53 3.02
CA SER A 61 -1.09 -30.24 4.17
C SER A 61 -1.38 -28.87 4.82
N CYS A 62 -1.91 -27.90 4.05
CA CYS A 62 -2.16 -26.56 4.55
C CYS A 62 -3.35 -26.47 5.52
N SER A 63 -4.30 -27.40 5.46
CA SER A 63 -5.52 -27.40 6.29
C SER A 63 -5.64 -28.61 7.22
N THR A 64 -4.90 -29.69 6.95
CA THR A 64 -4.92 -30.89 7.79
C THR A 64 -4.10 -30.67 9.06
N LEU A 65 -4.73 -30.83 10.22
CA LEU A 65 -4.06 -30.79 11.52
C LEU A 65 -3.20 -32.04 11.75
N VAL A 66 -2.13 -31.87 12.52
CA VAL A 66 -1.27 -32.98 12.93
C VAL A 66 -1.94 -33.81 14.04
N GLU A 67 -1.77 -35.13 13.98
CA GLU A 67 -2.27 -36.08 14.99
C GLU A 67 -1.12 -36.91 15.55
N GLU A 68 -1.31 -37.48 16.76
CA GLU A 68 -0.27 -38.27 17.43
C GLU A 68 0.05 -39.52 16.61
N ASN A 69 1.33 -39.82 16.48
CA ASN A 69 1.87 -40.91 15.68
C ASN A 69 1.55 -40.84 14.18
N MET A 70 1.12 -39.67 13.66
CA MET A 70 0.91 -39.49 12.23
C MET A 70 2.22 -39.72 11.45
N ILE A 71 2.15 -40.45 10.34
CA ILE A 71 3.29 -40.67 9.43
C ILE A 71 2.95 -40.03 8.08
N VAL A 72 3.72 -39.02 7.70
CA VAL A 72 3.50 -38.19 6.51
C VAL A 72 4.64 -38.39 5.52
N LYS A 73 4.27 -38.60 4.25
CA LYS A 73 5.19 -38.56 3.10
C LYS A 73 4.88 -37.33 2.27
N THR A 74 5.89 -36.49 2.02
CA THR A 74 5.70 -35.20 1.34
C THR A 74 6.20 -35.19 -0.11
N ASN A 75 7.08 -36.15 -0.44
CA ASN A 75 7.74 -36.25 -1.73
C ASN A 75 7.83 -37.72 -2.20
N THR A 76 6.88 -38.13 -3.04
CA THR A 76 6.87 -39.42 -3.74
C THR A 76 6.46 -39.19 -5.20
N ASP A 77 6.76 -40.15 -6.08
CA ASP A 77 6.35 -40.06 -7.49
C ASP A 77 4.83 -39.87 -7.63
N GLU A 78 4.05 -40.55 -6.80
CA GLU A 78 2.59 -40.42 -6.77
C GLU A 78 2.14 -38.99 -6.42
N ILE A 79 2.74 -38.39 -5.39
CA ILE A 79 2.45 -36.99 -4.98
C ILE A 79 2.85 -36.01 -6.08
N ASN A 80 4.04 -36.19 -6.66
CA ASN A 80 4.56 -35.30 -7.69
C ASN A 80 3.73 -35.39 -8.98
N ASN A 81 3.32 -36.60 -9.38
CA ASN A 81 2.42 -36.78 -10.53
C ASN A 81 1.07 -36.11 -10.30
N LYS A 82 0.50 -36.18 -9.09
CA LYS A 82 -0.75 -35.47 -8.75
C LYS A 82 -0.58 -33.96 -8.87
N ARG A 83 0.50 -33.39 -8.32
CA ARG A 83 0.81 -31.95 -8.43
C ARG A 83 1.02 -31.52 -9.88
N LYS A 84 1.76 -32.30 -10.67
CA LYS A 84 1.95 -32.07 -12.11
C LYS A 84 0.60 -32.03 -12.85
N SER A 85 -0.30 -32.99 -12.57
CA SER A 85 -1.65 -33.01 -13.16
C SER A 85 -2.42 -31.73 -12.85
N ILE A 86 -2.38 -31.25 -11.60
CA ILE A 86 -3.08 -30.00 -11.21
C ILE A 86 -2.48 -28.79 -11.95
N LEU A 87 -1.15 -28.70 -12.07
CA LEU A 87 -0.51 -27.62 -12.80
C LEU A 87 -0.88 -27.64 -14.29
N LYS A 88 -0.97 -28.84 -14.88
CA LYS A 88 -1.44 -29.04 -16.25
C LYS A 88 -2.87 -28.51 -16.45
N ASP A 89 -3.78 -28.83 -15.52
CA ASP A 89 -5.17 -28.34 -15.56
C ASP A 89 -5.26 -26.81 -15.42
N ILE A 90 -4.36 -26.20 -14.66
CA ILE A 90 -4.28 -24.73 -14.56
C ILE A 90 -3.76 -24.14 -15.89
N LEU A 91 -2.72 -24.74 -16.47
CA LEU A 91 -2.09 -24.24 -17.70
C LEU A 91 -2.98 -24.37 -18.94
N SER A 92 -3.88 -25.35 -19.00
CA SER A 92 -4.83 -25.47 -20.11
C SER A 92 -5.75 -24.25 -20.24
N ASN A 93 -6.00 -23.54 -19.13
CA ASN A 93 -6.87 -22.37 -19.07
C ASN A 93 -6.12 -21.03 -18.85
N HIS A 94 -4.79 -21.05 -18.75
CA HIS A 94 -3.99 -19.86 -18.45
C HIS A 94 -3.16 -19.43 -19.67
N PRO A 95 -3.19 -18.17 -20.14
CA PRO A 95 -2.42 -17.69 -21.30
C PRO A 95 -0.90 -17.92 -21.23
N ASN A 96 -0.21 -17.93 -22.38
CA ASN A 96 1.26 -18.07 -22.47
C ASN A 96 1.95 -16.76 -22.85
N ASP A 97 1.68 -15.68 -22.10
CA ASP A 97 2.21 -14.34 -22.39
C ASP A 97 3.28 -13.91 -21.37
N CYS A 98 3.99 -14.86 -20.76
CA CYS A 98 4.94 -14.60 -19.67
C CYS A 98 6.01 -13.57 -20.02
N LEU A 99 6.44 -13.48 -21.28
CA LEU A 99 7.44 -12.51 -21.74
C LEU A 99 6.96 -11.05 -21.69
N THR A 100 5.64 -10.84 -21.67
CA THR A 100 5.00 -9.51 -21.66
C THR A 100 4.09 -9.30 -20.45
N CYS A 101 4.01 -10.28 -19.56
CA CYS A 101 3.12 -10.26 -18.40
C CYS A 101 3.63 -9.31 -17.31
N GLU A 102 2.71 -8.68 -16.57
CA GLU A 102 3.06 -7.77 -15.46
C GLU A 102 3.73 -8.47 -14.26
N LYS A 103 3.75 -9.80 -14.23
CA LYS A 103 4.49 -10.62 -13.24
C LYS A 103 5.82 -11.19 -13.77
N ALA A 104 6.28 -10.72 -14.93
CA ALA A 104 7.51 -11.22 -15.58
C ALA A 104 8.81 -10.98 -14.79
N SER A 105 8.77 -10.18 -13.73
CA SER A 105 9.91 -9.88 -12.83
C SER A 105 10.35 -11.03 -11.93
N GLY A 106 9.72 -12.21 -12.00
CA GLY A 106 10.02 -13.37 -11.15
C GLY A 106 9.01 -13.60 -10.01
N ASP A 107 7.98 -12.74 -9.93
CA ASP A 107 6.98 -12.77 -8.85
C ASP A 107 5.76 -13.66 -9.17
N CYS A 108 5.83 -14.44 -10.25
CA CYS A 108 4.76 -15.37 -10.65
C CYS A 108 4.95 -16.72 -9.96
N GLU A 109 4.15 -17.00 -8.94
CA GLU A 109 4.22 -18.27 -8.20
C GLU A 109 3.85 -19.46 -9.10
N LEU A 110 2.91 -19.30 -10.04
CA LEU A 110 2.56 -20.37 -10.98
C LEU A 110 3.75 -20.73 -11.89
N GLN A 111 4.40 -19.73 -12.48
CA GLN A 111 5.58 -19.95 -13.34
C GLN A 111 6.68 -20.66 -12.57
N ASN A 112 6.97 -20.21 -11.35
CA ASN A 112 7.99 -20.81 -10.49
C ASN A 112 7.65 -22.27 -10.17
N LEU A 113 6.39 -22.59 -9.85
CA LEU A 113 5.95 -23.95 -9.61
C LEU A 113 6.07 -24.84 -10.86
N CYS A 114 5.64 -24.36 -12.03
CA CYS A 114 5.79 -25.11 -13.28
C CYS A 114 7.26 -25.41 -13.59
N TYR A 115 8.15 -24.45 -13.38
CA TYR A 115 9.59 -24.63 -13.58
C TYR A 115 10.18 -25.67 -12.64
N ILE A 116 9.99 -25.54 -11.31
CA ILE A 116 10.59 -26.48 -10.34
C ILE A 116 10.01 -27.89 -10.45
N MET A 117 8.79 -28.02 -10.96
CA MET A 117 8.12 -29.30 -11.13
C MET A 117 8.32 -29.89 -12.52
N ASP A 118 9.02 -29.22 -13.44
CA ASP A 118 9.19 -29.69 -14.83
C ASP A 118 7.84 -30.00 -15.49
N VAL A 119 6.94 -29.01 -15.47
CA VAL A 119 5.65 -29.04 -16.18
C VAL A 119 5.75 -28.10 -17.36
N ASN A 120 5.81 -28.68 -18.55
CA ASN A 120 6.03 -27.95 -19.80
C ASN A 120 4.71 -27.70 -20.55
N ARG A 121 4.68 -26.58 -21.27
CA ARG A 121 3.52 -26.14 -22.06
C ARG A 121 3.22 -27.07 -23.25
N ASP A 122 4.25 -27.71 -23.80
CA ASP A 122 4.10 -28.62 -24.94
C ASP A 122 3.22 -29.83 -24.62
N GLU A 123 3.10 -30.16 -23.32
CA GLU A 123 2.23 -31.22 -22.83
C GLU A 123 0.77 -30.76 -22.70
N VAL A 124 0.52 -29.45 -22.62
CA VAL A 124 -0.80 -28.83 -22.40
C VAL A 124 -0.90 -27.46 -23.07
N PRO A 125 -1.25 -27.41 -24.37
CA PRO A 125 -1.49 -26.16 -25.06
C PRO A 125 -2.72 -25.45 -24.46
N PHE A 126 -2.67 -24.12 -24.42
CA PHE A 126 -3.87 -23.33 -24.12
C PHE A 126 -4.70 -23.26 -25.39
N ASP A 127 -5.91 -23.79 -25.32
CA ASP A 127 -6.87 -23.86 -26.42
C ASP A 127 -7.85 -22.68 -26.43
N GLY A 128 -7.88 -21.90 -25.34
CA GLY A 128 -8.71 -20.72 -25.19
C GLY A 128 -8.28 -19.54 -26.07
N LYS A 129 -9.23 -18.65 -26.35
CA LYS A 129 -8.94 -17.31 -26.87
C LYS A 129 -8.93 -16.32 -25.72
N ILE A 130 -8.03 -15.33 -25.78
CA ILE A 130 -8.08 -14.20 -24.86
C ILE A 130 -9.41 -13.48 -25.05
N ARG A 131 -10.16 -13.35 -23.95
CA ARG A 131 -11.45 -12.69 -23.89
C ARG A 131 -11.27 -11.27 -23.36
N MET A 132 -11.50 -10.29 -24.23
CA MET A 132 -11.34 -8.86 -23.87
C MET A 132 -12.41 -8.39 -22.88
N ASP A 133 -13.59 -9.00 -22.88
CA ASP A 133 -14.67 -8.73 -21.93
C ASP A 133 -14.34 -9.17 -20.49
N LEU A 134 -13.27 -9.94 -20.30
CA LEU A 134 -12.74 -10.31 -18.99
C LEU A 134 -11.65 -9.37 -18.47
N ILE A 135 -11.31 -8.34 -19.25
CA ILE A 135 -10.36 -7.31 -18.86
C ILE A 135 -11.17 -6.09 -18.39
N ASP A 136 -11.06 -5.80 -17.10
CA ASP A 136 -11.67 -4.63 -16.48
C ASP A 136 -10.56 -3.64 -16.10
N ASP A 137 -10.46 -2.59 -16.92
CA ASP A 137 -9.56 -1.45 -16.77
C ASP A 137 -10.32 -0.16 -16.43
N SER A 138 -11.57 -0.30 -15.95
CA SER A 138 -12.53 0.78 -15.80
C SER A 138 -12.14 1.84 -14.75
N GLY A 139 -11.35 1.48 -13.75
CA GLY A 139 -10.88 2.37 -12.69
C GLY A 139 -9.54 3.04 -12.98
N ASP A 140 -9.12 3.96 -12.11
CA ASP A 140 -7.84 4.66 -12.22
C ASP A 140 -6.64 3.86 -11.68
N SER A 141 -6.89 2.82 -10.87
CA SER A 141 -5.87 2.28 -9.96
C SER A 141 -5.47 0.83 -10.24
N ILE A 142 -6.42 -0.02 -10.61
CA ILE A 142 -6.25 -1.47 -10.69
C ILE A 142 -6.85 -1.95 -12.00
N VAL A 143 -6.14 -2.87 -12.67
CA VAL A 143 -6.64 -3.61 -13.83
C VAL A 143 -6.84 -5.07 -13.42
N ARG A 144 -7.95 -5.64 -13.86
CA ARG A 144 -8.32 -7.03 -13.65
C ARG A 144 -8.29 -7.75 -14.99
N ASP A 145 -7.37 -8.67 -15.19
CA ASP A 145 -7.32 -9.55 -16.38
C ASP A 145 -7.69 -10.97 -15.95
N MET A 146 -8.99 -11.30 -16.03
CA MET A 146 -9.47 -12.59 -15.55
C MET A 146 -9.15 -13.75 -16.50
N ASN A 147 -8.55 -13.50 -17.68
CA ASN A 147 -7.95 -14.56 -18.49
C ASN A 147 -6.79 -15.24 -17.75
N LYS A 148 -6.13 -14.53 -16.83
CA LYS A 148 -4.98 -15.04 -16.06
C LYS A 148 -5.37 -15.58 -14.69
N CYS A 149 -6.66 -15.57 -14.34
CA CYS A 149 -7.13 -16.03 -13.04
C CYS A 149 -6.95 -17.55 -12.91
N ILE A 150 -6.54 -18.01 -11.73
CA ILE A 150 -6.35 -19.44 -11.42
C ILE A 150 -7.28 -19.92 -10.31
N LEU A 151 -8.36 -19.17 -10.02
CA LEU A 151 -9.36 -19.51 -9.01
C LEU A 151 -8.82 -19.76 -7.59
N CYS A 152 -7.68 -19.16 -7.24
CA CYS A 152 -7.05 -19.43 -5.94
C CYS A 152 -7.80 -18.84 -4.74
N GLY A 153 -8.70 -17.86 -4.94
CA GLY A 153 -9.48 -17.22 -3.88
C GLY A 153 -8.75 -16.18 -3.03
N ARG A 154 -7.41 -16.04 -3.15
CA ARG A 154 -6.63 -15.10 -2.31
C ARG A 154 -7.14 -13.66 -2.37
N CYS A 155 -7.55 -13.20 -3.55
CA CYS A 155 -8.12 -11.85 -3.72
C CYS A 155 -9.47 -11.67 -3.01
N ILE A 156 -10.31 -12.72 -2.96
CA ILE A 156 -11.56 -12.73 -2.21
C ILE A 156 -11.25 -12.64 -0.71
N SER A 157 -10.40 -13.54 -0.21
CA SER A 157 -10.09 -13.64 1.22
C SER A 157 -9.42 -12.36 1.74
N VAL A 158 -8.47 -11.75 1.01
CA VAL A 158 -7.88 -10.46 1.46
C VAL A 158 -8.89 -9.31 1.42
N CYS A 159 -9.78 -9.27 0.41
CA CYS A 159 -10.73 -8.18 0.25
C CYS A 159 -11.85 -8.24 1.30
N ARG A 160 -12.33 -9.45 1.62
CA ARG A 160 -13.39 -9.68 2.62
C ARG A 160 -12.82 -9.72 4.04
N ASP A 161 -11.84 -10.57 4.29
CA ASP A 161 -11.45 -10.96 5.64
C ASP A 161 -10.38 -10.03 6.26
N ILE A 162 -9.57 -9.36 5.42
CA ILE A 162 -8.53 -8.42 5.88
C ILE A 162 -8.96 -6.96 5.71
N GLN A 163 -9.52 -6.64 4.54
CA GLN A 163 -9.94 -5.27 4.22
C GLN A 163 -11.38 -4.96 4.67
N GLY A 164 -12.25 -5.96 4.81
CA GLY A 164 -13.65 -5.75 5.22
C GLY A 164 -14.52 -5.12 4.14
N ILE A 165 -14.13 -5.21 2.86
CA ILE A 165 -14.84 -4.62 1.72
C ILE A 165 -15.68 -5.66 0.98
N GLY A 166 -15.12 -6.84 0.69
CA GLY A 166 -15.89 -7.99 0.22
C GLY A 166 -16.52 -7.85 -1.18
N ILE A 167 -15.82 -7.22 -2.13
CA ILE A 167 -16.36 -6.99 -3.50
C ILE A 167 -16.13 -8.14 -4.49
N TYR A 168 -15.45 -9.22 -4.10
CA TYR A 168 -15.15 -10.34 -4.99
C TYR A 168 -15.84 -11.63 -4.54
N GLU A 169 -16.23 -12.47 -5.50
CA GLU A 169 -16.83 -13.77 -5.28
C GLU A 169 -16.43 -14.79 -6.36
N PHE A 170 -16.61 -16.07 -6.06
CA PHE A 170 -16.49 -17.12 -7.07
C PHE A 170 -17.72 -17.11 -7.96
N ASN A 171 -17.52 -17.09 -9.28
CA ASN A 171 -18.60 -17.21 -10.23
C ASN A 171 -18.57 -18.63 -10.84
N ASN A 172 -19.55 -19.45 -10.45
CA ASN A 172 -19.67 -20.84 -10.89
C ASN A 172 -20.11 -21.00 -12.35
N GLU A 173 -20.60 -19.94 -13.00
CA GLU A 173 -21.04 -20.00 -14.40
C GLU A 173 -19.89 -19.73 -15.38
N ARG A 174 -18.83 -19.04 -14.93
CA ARG A 174 -17.72 -18.58 -15.77
C ARG A 174 -16.36 -19.16 -15.37
N ASP A 175 -16.31 -20.00 -14.34
CA ASP A 175 -15.09 -20.55 -13.73
C ASP A 175 -14.01 -19.47 -13.47
N LEU A 176 -14.43 -18.32 -12.92
CA LEU A 176 -13.53 -17.21 -12.58
C LEU A 176 -13.95 -16.49 -11.30
N VAL A 177 -13.05 -15.67 -10.76
CA VAL A 177 -13.37 -14.72 -9.69
C VAL A 177 -13.97 -13.46 -10.30
N ASN A 178 -15.17 -13.11 -9.86
CA ASN A 178 -15.87 -11.92 -10.34
C ASN A 178 -16.07 -10.88 -9.24
N THR A 179 -16.48 -9.68 -9.62
CA THR A 179 -17.06 -8.71 -8.69
C THR A 179 -18.49 -9.14 -8.34
N VAL A 180 -18.94 -8.78 -7.14
CA VAL A 180 -20.34 -8.94 -6.75
C VAL A 180 -21.23 -8.19 -7.75
N ASP A 181 -22.32 -8.84 -8.19
CA ASP A 181 -23.21 -8.39 -9.27
C ASP A 181 -22.56 -8.23 -10.65
N ASN A 182 -21.33 -8.72 -10.88
CA ASN A 182 -20.62 -8.62 -12.16
C ASN A 182 -20.49 -7.18 -12.69
N LYS A 183 -20.27 -6.22 -11.78
CA LYS A 183 -20.08 -4.80 -12.13
C LYS A 183 -18.60 -4.47 -12.41
N PRO A 184 -18.31 -3.51 -13.31
CA PRO A 184 -16.96 -2.96 -13.44
C PRO A 184 -16.43 -2.46 -12.10
N LEU A 185 -15.12 -2.60 -11.86
CA LEU A 185 -14.51 -2.28 -10.56
C LEU A 185 -14.81 -0.85 -10.10
N LYS A 186 -14.86 0.12 -11.03
CA LYS A 186 -15.18 1.53 -10.72
C LYS A 186 -16.57 1.73 -10.10
N GLU A 187 -17.52 0.83 -10.38
CA GLU A 187 -18.92 0.87 -9.94
C GLU A 187 -19.16 0.08 -8.64
N THR A 188 -18.11 -0.56 -8.12
CA THR A 188 -18.13 -1.28 -6.85
C THR A 188 -17.69 -0.40 -5.69
N GLU A 189 -17.79 -0.91 -4.46
CA GLU A 189 -17.26 -0.29 -3.25
C GLU A 189 -15.73 -0.43 -3.11
N CYS A 190 -15.02 -0.81 -4.19
CA CYS A 190 -13.57 -0.91 -4.20
C CYS A 190 -12.91 0.37 -3.70
N ILE A 191 -12.13 0.27 -2.63
CA ILE A 191 -11.36 1.39 -2.07
C ILE A 191 -10.00 1.62 -2.77
N ASN A 192 -9.73 0.93 -3.88
CA ASN A 192 -8.52 1.06 -4.69
C ASN A 192 -7.18 0.73 -3.96
N CYS A 193 -7.22 0.09 -2.79
CA CYS A 193 -6.04 -0.11 -1.93
C CYS A 193 -4.97 -1.06 -2.52
N GLY A 194 -5.35 -1.91 -3.49
CA GLY A 194 -4.44 -2.80 -4.21
C GLY A 194 -3.93 -4.00 -3.41
N GLN A 195 -4.49 -4.29 -2.22
CA GLN A 195 -4.11 -5.47 -1.44
C GLN A 195 -4.39 -6.80 -2.19
N CYS A 196 -5.39 -6.81 -3.07
CA CYS A 196 -5.65 -7.95 -3.95
C CYS A 196 -4.53 -8.19 -4.96
N ILE A 197 -3.80 -7.15 -5.40
CA ILE A 197 -2.61 -7.28 -6.27
C ILE A 197 -1.47 -7.96 -5.51
N LYS A 198 -1.25 -7.56 -4.25
CA LYS A 198 -0.16 -8.07 -3.40
C LYS A 198 -0.22 -9.58 -3.19
N VAL A 199 -1.42 -10.13 -3.05
CA VAL A 199 -1.64 -11.56 -2.80
C VAL A 199 -1.90 -12.37 -4.07
N CYS A 200 -2.05 -11.73 -5.24
CA CYS A 200 -2.31 -12.43 -6.49
C CYS A 200 -1.04 -13.18 -6.94
N PRO A 201 -1.08 -14.52 -7.07
CA PRO A 201 0.10 -15.33 -7.42
C PRO A 201 0.48 -15.24 -8.90
N VAL A 202 -0.34 -14.58 -9.72
CA VAL A 202 -0.28 -14.55 -11.19
C VAL A 202 -0.61 -13.14 -11.71
N GLY A 203 -0.53 -12.91 -13.02
CA GLY A 203 -0.76 -11.61 -13.65
C GLY A 203 -2.22 -11.18 -13.78
N ALA A 204 -3.14 -11.71 -12.96
CA ALA A 204 -4.57 -11.44 -13.08
C ALA A 204 -4.99 -10.09 -12.47
N LEU A 205 -4.21 -9.57 -11.52
CA LEU A 205 -4.45 -8.29 -10.85
C LEU A 205 -3.14 -7.50 -10.84
N TYR A 206 -3.18 -6.28 -11.36
CA TYR A 206 -2.02 -5.40 -11.41
C TYR A 206 -2.44 -3.92 -11.36
N GLU A 207 -1.50 -3.02 -11.09
CA GLU A 207 -1.75 -1.59 -11.10
C GLU A 207 -2.02 -1.07 -12.52
N LYS A 208 -2.91 -0.08 -12.65
CA LYS A 208 -3.10 0.60 -13.93
C LYS A 208 -1.87 1.45 -14.23
N THR A 209 -1.12 1.05 -15.26
CA THR A 209 0.17 1.68 -15.51
C THR A 209 0.04 3.11 -16.06
N GLN A 210 0.99 3.98 -15.69
CA GLN A 210 1.18 5.29 -16.30
C GLN A 210 2.63 5.50 -16.80
N ILE A 211 3.37 4.42 -17.04
CA ILE A 211 4.78 4.47 -17.43
C ILE A 211 4.97 5.22 -18.76
N GLN A 212 4.10 5.00 -19.75
CA GLN A 212 4.26 5.61 -21.07
C GLN A 212 3.97 7.12 -21.02
N GLU A 213 2.97 7.51 -20.24
CA GLU A 213 2.64 8.90 -19.97
C GLU A 213 3.81 9.61 -19.27
N ALA A 214 4.42 8.96 -18.27
CA ALA A 214 5.58 9.49 -17.57
C ALA A 214 6.79 9.63 -18.50
N LEU A 215 7.10 8.60 -19.29
CA LEU A 215 8.21 8.64 -20.25
C LEU A 215 8.01 9.71 -21.32
N LYS A 216 6.77 9.88 -21.80
CA LYS A 216 6.44 10.94 -22.76
C LYS A 216 6.67 12.32 -22.14
N ALA A 217 6.21 12.55 -20.91
CA ALA A 217 6.42 13.82 -20.21
C ALA A 217 7.90 14.11 -19.97
N LEU A 218 8.68 13.11 -19.53
CA LEU A 218 10.12 13.24 -19.25
C LEU A 218 10.97 13.53 -20.51
N LEU A 219 10.45 13.23 -21.70
CA LEU A 219 11.12 13.49 -22.98
C LEU A 219 10.63 14.78 -23.66
N ASP A 220 9.61 15.44 -23.10
CA ASP A 220 9.03 16.65 -23.65
C ASP A 220 9.81 17.89 -23.21
N ASN A 221 10.55 18.50 -24.14
CA ASN A 221 11.38 19.68 -23.87
C ASN A 221 10.56 20.95 -23.61
N ASP A 222 9.28 20.97 -23.97
CA ASP A 222 8.38 22.11 -23.71
C ASP A 222 7.76 22.04 -22.30
N LYS A 223 8.02 20.95 -21.56
CA LYS A 223 7.50 20.73 -20.21
C LYS A 223 8.61 20.74 -19.17
N HIS A 224 8.24 21.22 -17.98
CA HIS A 224 9.07 21.21 -16.80
C HIS A 224 8.57 20.13 -15.83
N VAL A 225 9.20 18.96 -15.88
CA VAL A 225 8.80 17.80 -15.10
C VAL A 225 9.41 17.86 -13.71
N VAL A 226 8.54 17.90 -12.70
CA VAL A 226 8.89 17.79 -11.29
C VAL A 226 8.45 16.42 -10.78
N VAL A 227 9.35 15.73 -10.08
CA VAL A 227 9.06 14.41 -9.52
C VAL A 227 9.15 14.46 -8.00
N GLN A 228 8.13 13.97 -7.30
CA GLN A 228 8.16 13.72 -5.85
C GLN A 228 8.18 12.22 -5.55
N MET A 229 8.80 11.82 -4.44
CA MET A 229 8.73 10.43 -3.95
C MET A 229 8.26 10.33 -2.51
N ALA A 230 7.35 9.39 -2.27
CA ALA A 230 6.78 9.10 -0.94
C ALA A 230 7.82 8.57 0.05
N PRO A 231 7.61 8.74 1.37
CA PRO A 231 8.54 8.26 2.40
C PRO A 231 8.88 6.76 2.25
N ALA A 232 7.88 5.91 1.99
CA ALA A 232 8.06 4.46 1.90
C ALA A 232 8.95 4.01 0.71
N VAL A 233 8.90 4.73 -0.41
CA VAL A 233 9.64 4.35 -1.64
C VAL A 233 11.14 4.27 -1.35
N LYS A 234 11.61 5.17 -0.49
CA LYS A 234 13.03 5.31 -0.13
C LYS A 234 13.59 4.16 0.68
N ASN A 235 12.75 3.35 1.35
CA ASN A 235 13.17 2.12 2.05
C ASN A 235 12.66 0.83 1.39
N THR A 236 11.99 0.91 0.24
CA THR A 236 11.38 -0.25 -0.41
C THR A 236 11.86 -0.47 -1.84
N LEU A 237 12.14 0.58 -2.62
CA LEU A 237 12.53 0.43 -4.03
C LEU A 237 13.75 -0.48 -4.23
N GLY A 238 14.69 -0.49 -3.28
CA GLY A 238 15.88 -1.34 -3.34
C GLY A 238 15.59 -2.84 -3.44
N GLU A 239 14.43 -3.31 -2.93
CA GLU A 239 14.02 -4.72 -2.99
C GLU A 239 13.87 -5.20 -4.44
N GLU A 240 13.40 -4.32 -5.33
CA GLU A 240 13.26 -4.60 -6.77
C GLU A 240 14.60 -4.79 -7.49
N PHE A 241 15.71 -4.51 -6.80
CA PHE A 241 17.08 -4.66 -7.26
C PHE A 241 17.89 -5.61 -6.37
N GLY A 242 17.22 -6.40 -5.52
CA GLY A 242 17.84 -7.43 -4.70
C GLY A 242 18.45 -6.94 -3.37
N LEU A 243 18.22 -5.69 -2.98
CA LEU A 243 18.62 -5.20 -1.66
C LEU A 243 17.68 -5.70 -0.57
N LYS A 244 18.19 -5.78 0.67
CA LYS A 244 17.39 -6.20 1.82
C LYS A 244 16.23 -5.22 2.07
N PRO A 245 15.01 -5.69 2.42
CA PRO A 245 13.92 -4.81 2.82
C PRO A 245 14.31 -3.82 3.93
N GLY A 246 13.85 -2.58 3.80
CA GLY A 246 14.18 -1.51 4.75
C GLY A 246 15.47 -0.74 4.45
N THR A 247 16.28 -1.18 3.48
CA THR A 247 17.50 -0.45 3.08
C THR A 247 17.15 0.93 2.55
N ASP A 248 17.77 1.98 3.11
CA ASP A 248 17.59 3.35 2.62
C ASP A 248 18.34 3.53 1.31
N VAL A 249 17.61 3.84 0.23
CA VAL A 249 18.13 4.05 -1.12
C VAL A 249 17.80 5.45 -1.63
N THR A 250 17.51 6.40 -0.73
CA THR A 250 17.04 7.76 -1.08
C THR A 250 17.88 8.41 -2.18
N GLY A 251 19.20 8.50 -2.01
CA GLY A 251 20.08 9.18 -2.96
C GLY A 251 20.11 8.51 -4.34
N LYS A 252 20.08 7.17 -4.38
CA LYS A 252 20.01 6.40 -5.64
C LYS A 252 18.72 6.62 -6.41
N VAL A 253 17.60 6.74 -5.70
CA VAL A 253 16.31 7.06 -6.34
C VAL A 253 16.37 8.46 -6.95
N VAL A 254 16.92 9.44 -6.24
CA VAL A 254 17.07 10.81 -6.74
C VAL A 254 17.92 10.85 -8.01
N ALA A 255 19.11 10.26 -7.96
CA ALA A 255 20.02 10.18 -9.11
C ALA A 255 19.38 9.47 -10.30
N SER A 256 18.63 8.39 -10.05
CA SER A 256 17.91 7.65 -11.09
C SER A 256 16.82 8.49 -11.74
N LEU A 257 16.02 9.24 -10.97
CA LEU A 257 14.98 10.13 -11.50
C LEU A 257 15.57 11.24 -12.39
N ARG A 258 16.72 11.80 -12.02
CA ARG A 258 17.43 12.76 -12.88
C ARG A 258 17.92 12.10 -14.17
N LYS A 259 18.52 10.91 -14.09
CA LYS A 259 18.91 10.14 -15.28
C LYS A 259 17.73 9.77 -16.18
N LEU A 260 16.52 9.61 -15.62
CA LEU A 260 15.30 9.38 -16.38
C LEU A 260 14.79 10.63 -17.12
N GLY A 261 15.28 11.84 -16.78
CA GLY A 261 14.92 13.10 -17.44
C GLY A 261 14.16 14.09 -16.57
N ALA A 262 14.03 13.86 -15.26
CA ALA A 262 13.34 14.81 -14.38
C ALA A 262 14.10 16.15 -14.30
N ASN A 263 13.43 17.28 -14.56
CA ASN A 263 14.03 18.61 -14.41
C ASN A 263 14.29 18.95 -12.94
N LYS A 264 13.40 18.51 -12.05
CA LYS A 264 13.57 18.61 -10.59
C LYS A 264 13.08 17.37 -9.87
N VAL A 265 13.85 16.97 -8.86
CA VAL A 265 13.50 15.85 -7.98
C VAL A 265 13.35 16.38 -6.56
N PHE A 266 12.15 16.22 -6.03
CA PHE A 266 11.71 16.73 -4.74
C PHE A 266 11.19 15.61 -3.85
N ASN A 267 10.82 15.98 -2.63
CA ASN A 267 10.58 15.03 -1.56
C ASN A 267 9.16 15.17 -1.01
N THR A 268 8.35 14.11 -1.04
CA THR A 268 7.02 14.14 -0.40
C THR A 268 7.13 14.25 1.13
N ASP A 269 8.30 14.00 1.73
CA ASP A 269 8.49 14.26 3.16
C ASP A 269 8.35 15.76 3.48
N PHE A 270 8.76 16.65 2.55
CA PHE A 270 8.54 18.09 2.70
C PHE A 270 7.04 18.40 2.87
N SER A 271 6.20 17.87 1.98
CA SER A 271 4.77 18.13 2.04
C SER A 271 4.06 17.34 3.15
N ALA A 272 4.65 16.25 3.64
CA ALA A 272 4.19 15.59 4.86
C ALA A 272 4.44 16.47 6.09
N ASP A 273 5.57 17.19 6.16
CA ASP A 273 5.78 18.21 7.19
C ASP A 273 4.75 19.34 7.08
N VAL A 274 4.44 19.80 5.86
CA VAL A 274 3.35 20.77 5.64
C VAL A 274 2.00 20.20 6.10
N THR A 275 1.70 18.94 5.82
CA THR A 275 0.46 18.29 6.30
C THR A 275 0.39 18.32 7.83
N ILE A 276 1.50 18.07 8.54
CA ILE A 276 1.52 18.17 10.01
C ILE A 276 1.28 19.60 10.50
N MET A 277 1.80 20.61 9.81
CA MET A 277 1.56 22.00 10.17
C MET A 277 0.07 22.36 10.06
N GLU A 278 -0.59 21.97 8.97
CA GLU A 278 -2.02 22.19 8.75
C GLU A 278 -2.91 21.33 9.66
N GLU A 279 -2.70 20.01 9.68
CA GLU A 279 -3.53 19.04 10.40
C GLU A 279 -3.36 19.16 11.92
N GLY A 280 -2.13 19.45 12.38
CA GLY A 280 -1.87 19.76 13.79
C GLY A 280 -2.56 21.04 14.25
N THR A 281 -2.58 22.08 13.40
CA THR A 281 -3.31 23.33 13.69
C THR A 281 -4.82 23.12 13.69
N GLU A 282 -5.34 22.38 12.71
CA GLU A 282 -6.75 21.98 12.64
C GLU A 282 -7.16 21.20 13.89
N PHE A 283 -6.34 20.25 14.33
CA PHE A 283 -6.57 19.48 15.54
C PHE A 283 -6.64 20.37 16.79
N ILE A 284 -5.66 21.25 16.98
CA ILE A 284 -5.59 22.15 18.13
C ILE A 284 -6.83 23.05 18.18
N ASN A 285 -7.28 23.56 17.03
CA ASN A 285 -8.47 24.40 16.95
C ASN A 285 -9.74 23.61 17.30
N ARG A 286 -9.93 22.41 16.73
CA ARG A 286 -11.07 21.54 17.05
C ARG A 286 -11.09 21.11 18.52
N LEU A 287 -9.92 20.85 19.10
CA LEU A 287 -9.77 20.50 20.51
C LEU A 287 -10.21 21.65 21.43
N LYS A 288 -9.78 22.88 21.13
CA LYS A 288 -10.18 24.09 21.89
C LYS A 288 -11.67 24.40 21.77
N GLU A 289 -12.25 24.19 20.59
CA GLU A 289 -13.67 24.46 20.34
C GLU A 289 -14.61 23.33 20.80
N GLY A 290 -14.09 22.11 20.99
CA GLY A 290 -14.88 20.93 21.31
C GLY A 290 -15.82 20.50 20.17
N LYS A 291 -15.46 20.77 18.91
CA LYS A 291 -16.29 20.53 17.72
C LYS A 291 -15.64 19.58 16.74
N ASN A 292 -16.46 18.76 16.07
CA ASN A 292 -16.05 17.83 15.02
C ASN A 292 -14.90 16.89 15.46
N LEU A 293 -14.99 16.41 16.71
CA LEU A 293 -14.11 15.40 17.29
C LEU A 293 -14.77 14.01 17.25
N PRO A 294 -14.00 12.91 17.08
CA PRO A 294 -12.56 12.89 16.84
C PRO A 294 -12.19 13.52 15.48
N LEU A 295 -11.02 14.16 15.37
CA LEU A 295 -10.41 14.42 14.07
C LEU A 295 -9.97 13.08 13.47
N LEU A 296 -10.25 12.84 12.19
CA LEU A 296 -9.83 11.65 11.46
C LEU A 296 -8.81 12.06 10.39
N THR A 297 -7.64 11.42 10.36
CA THR A 297 -6.62 11.75 9.35
C THR A 297 -7.12 11.56 7.93
N SER A 298 -6.62 12.34 6.98
CA SER A 298 -7.11 12.33 5.60
C SER A 298 -6.10 11.85 4.53
N CYS A 299 -4.87 11.54 4.91
CA CYS A 299 -3.77 11.33 3.96
C CYS A 299 -3.83 10.02 3.15
N SER A 300 -4.61 9.02 3.60
CA SER A 300 -4.74 7.69 3.00
C SER A 300 -5.98 7.60 2.11
N PRO A 301 -5.84 7.60 0.76
CA PRO A 301 -7.00 7.70 -0.14
C PRO A 301 -7.92 6.48 -0.12
N GLY A 302 -7.39 5.28 0.16
CA GLY A 302 -8.24 4.09 0.36
C GLY A 302 -9.10 4.20 1.63
N TRP A 303 -8.57 4.83 2.68
CA TRP A 303 -9.34 5.15 3.88
C TRP A 303 -10.39 6.24 3.60
N ILE A 304 -10.05 7.29 2.86
CA ILE A 304 -11.02 8.31 2.44
C ILE A 304 -12.17 7.66 1.66
N LYS A 305 -11.88 6.85 0.64
CA LYS A 305 -12.95 6.20 -0.13
C LYS A 305 -13.79 5.27 0.75
N PHE A 306 -13.19 4.60 1.73
CA PHE A 306 -13.91 3.79 2.71
C PHE A 306 -14.88 4.62 3.57
N VAL A 307 -14.44 5.74 4.14
CA VAL A 307 -15.28 6.59 5.01
C VAL A 307 -16.40 7.26 4.20
N GLU A 308 -16.15 7.64 2.96
CA GLU A 308 -17.15 8.18 2.03
C GLU A 308 -18.29 7.19 1.73
N HIS A 309 -17.99 5.88 1.63
CA HIS A 309 -19.01 4.85 1.40
C HIS A 309 -19.73 4.42 2.69
N ASN A 310 -19.00 4.26 3.80
CA ASN A 310 -19.49 3.52 4.96
C ASN A 310 -19.86 4.40 6.16
N TYR A 311 -19.26 5.58 6.28
CA TYR A 311 -19.45 6.48 7.43
C TYR A 311 -19.63 7.94 6.97
N PRO A 312 -20.56 8.25 6.05
CA PRO A 312 -20.77 9.60 5.56
C PRO A 312 -21.11 10.61 6.68
N GLN A 313 -21.68 10.15 7.78
CA GLN A 313 -21.94 10.96 8.98
C GLN A 313 -20.67 11.46 9.68
N LEU A 314 -19.51 10.85 9.42
CA LEU A 314 -18.21 11.26 9.96
C LEU A 314 -17.40 12.12 8.97
N LEU A 315 -17.94 12.55 7.83
CA LEU A 315 -17.17 13.34 6.86
C LEU A 315 -16.70 14.69 7.43
N ASN A 316 -17.49 15.31 8.31
CA ASN A 316 -17.08 16.53 9.02
C ASN A 316 -15.95 16.30 10.03
N ASN A 317 -15.76 15.04 10.47
CA ASN A 317 -14.68 14.63 11.35
C ASN A 317 -13.37 14.40 10.61
N VAL A 318 -13.41 14.16 9.30
CA VAL A 318 -12.20 14.01 8.48
C VAL A 318 -11.46 15.35 8.41
N SER A 319 -10.13 15.31 8.53
CA SER A 319 -9.27 16.47 8.33
C SER A 319 -9.49 17.07 6.95
N SER A 320 -9.65 18.39 6.90
CA SER A 320 -9.78 19.12 5.65
C SER A 320 -8.45 19.19 4.89
N CYS A 321 -7.33 18.82 5.50
CA CYS A 321 -6.02 18.80 4.86
C CYS A 321 -6.03 17.86 3.64
N LYS A 322 -5.42 18.31 2.54
CA LYS A 322 -5.01 17.45 1.44
C LYS A 322 -3.94 16.48 1.92
N SER A 323 -3.77 15.36 1.22
CA SER A 323 -2.65 14.47 1.53
C SER A 323 -1.30 15.07 1.13
N PRO A 324 -0.16 14.56 1.66
CA PRO A 324 1.17 15.02 1.26
C PRO A 324 1.40 15.02 -0.26
N GLN A 325 0.84 14.04 -0.99
CA GLN A 325 0.93 13.99 -2.45
C GLN A 325 0.30 15.25 -3.08
N GLN A 326 -0.91 15.59 -2.65
CA GLN A 326 -1.71 16.65 -3.26
C GLN A 326 -1.26 18.03 -2.79
N MET A 327 -0.86 18.16 -1.51
CA MET A 327 -0.20 19.38 -1.02
C MET A 327 1.07 19.67 -1.82
N PHE A 328 1.90 18.64 -2.08
CA PHE A 328 3.07 18.81 -2.94
C PHE A 328 2.66 19.28 -4.33
N GLY A 329 1.69 18.61 -4.97
CA GLY A 329 1.22 18.95 -6.30
C GLY A 329 0.78 20.42 -6.41
N ALA A 330 -0.10 20.84 -5.48
CA ALA A 330 -0.56 22.21 -5.37
C ALA A 330 0.60 23.21 -5.18
N LEU A 331 1.56 22.91 -4.30
CA LEU A 331 2.73 23.77 -4.03
C LEU A 331 3.72 23.83 -5.20
N SER A 332 3.90 22.73 -5.93
CA SER A 332 4.76 22.67 -7.09
C SER A 332 4.26 23.62 -8.19
N LYS A 333 2.94 23.70 -8.38
CA LYS A 333 2.29 24.54 -9.39
C LYS A 333 1.89 25.93 -8.88
N SER A 334 2.25 26.29 -7.65
CA SER A 334 1.97 27.61 -7.07
C SER A 334 3.23 28.25 -6.52
N TYR A 335 3.68 27.81 -5.34
CA TYR A 335 4.88 28.32 -4.68
C TYR A 335 6.14 28.14 -5.53
N TYR A 336 6.43 26.91 -5.96
CA TYR A 336 7.63 26.61 -6.75
C TYR A 336 7.61 27.27 -8.13
N ALA A 337 6.47 27.20 -8.82
CA ALA A 337 6.24 27.88 -10.09
C ALA A 337 6.56 29.39 -9.99
N LYS A 338 6.02 30.07 -8.97
CA LYS A 338 6.29 31.49 -8.73
C LYS A 338 7.75 31.76 -8.40
N LYS A 339 8.37 30.94 -7.55
CA LYS A 339 9.80 31.09 -7.17
C LYS A 339 10.75 30.89 -8.33
N SER A 340 10.37 30.02 -9.28
CA SER A 340 11.23 29.65 -10.43
C SER A 340 10.88 30.39 -11.70
N GLY A 341 9.84 31.23 -11.72
CA GLY A 341 9.41 31.98 -12.89
C GLY A 341 8.84 31.08 -14.01
N ILE A 342 8.22 29.96 -13.65
CA ILE A 342 7.65 28.96 -14.59
C ILE A 342 6.13 29.10 -14.60
N ASP A 343 5.50 29.05 -15.78
CA ASP A 343 4.04 29.00 -15.85
C ASP A 343 3.55 27.65 -15.26
N PRO A 344 2.63 27.66 -14.27
CA PRO A 344 2.05 26.44 -13.71
C PRO A 344 1.54 25.42 -14.74
N LYS A 345 1.11 25.85 -15.93
CA LYS A 345 0.63 24.99 -17.02
C LYS A 345 1.73 24.20 -17.73
N ASP A 346 2.98 24.64 -17.58
CA ASP A 346 4.14 23.97 -18.15
C ASP A 346 4.78 22.99 -17.16
N ILE A 347 4.33 22.99 -15.91
CA ILE A 347 4.77 22.02 -14.91
C ILE A 347 3.97 20.73 -15.02
N VAL A 348 4.68 19.62 -15.22
CA VAL A 348 4.12 18.27 -15.08
C VAL A 348 4.60 17.69 -13.74
N SER A 349 3.66 17.41 -12.85
CA SER A 349 3.90 16.85 -11.52
C SER A 349 3.70 15.34 -11.54
N ILE A 350 4.81 14.61 -11.34
CA ILE A 350 4.82 13.15 -11.24
C ILE A 350 5.04 12.76 -9.77
N SER A 351 4.22 11.86 -9.24
CA SER A 351 4.42 11.30 -7.90
C SER A 351 4.77 9.81 -7.94
N ILE A 352 5.77 9.42 -7.15
CA ILE A 352 6.14 8.02 -6.94
C ILE A 352 5.61 7.55 -5.59
N MET A 353 4.72 6.56 -5.60
CA MET A 353 3.93 6.17 -4.44
C MET A 353 3.95 4.66 -4.22
N PRO A 354 3.96 4.16 -2.98
CA PRO A 354 3.80 2.72 -2.71
C PRO A 354 2.32 2.27 -2.82
N CYS A 355 1.44 3.06 -3.44
CA CYS A 355 -0.01 2.95 -3.30
C CYS A 355 -0.70 3.10 -4.66
N THR A 356 -1.60 2.18 -4.98
CA THR A 356 -2.46 2.26 -6.18
C THR A 356 -3.56 3.30 -6.02
N ALA A 357 -4.15 3.44 -4.83
CA ALA A 357 -5.23 4.41 -4.56
C ALA A 357 -4.80 5.88 -4.73
N LYS A 358 -3.49 6.16 -4.72
CA LYS A 358 -2.96 7.50 -5.02
C LYS A 358 -3.21 7.92 -6.47
N LYS A 359 -3.32 6.97 -7.41
CA LYS A 359 -3.75 7.22 -8.80
C LYS A 359 -5.19 7.75 -8.84
N PHE A 360 -6.11 7.10 -8.12
CA PHE A 360 -7.48 7.58 -7.95
C PHE A 360 -7.52 8.96 -7.30
N GLU A 361 -6.72 9.19 -6.24
CA GLU A 361 -6.68 10.50 -5.57
C GLU A 361 -6.27 11.63 -6.52
N ALA A 362 -5.27 11.44 -7.37
CA ALA A 362 -4.83 12.43 -8.37
C ALA A 362 -5.90 12.74 -9.42
N ASN A 363 -6.83 11.83 -9.65
CA ASN A 363 -7.92 12.00 -10.61
C ASN A 363 -9.24 12.47 -9.98
N ARG A 364 -9.27 12.77 -8.67
CA ARG A 364 -10.45 13.35 -8.02
C ARG A 364 -10.74 14.76 -8.59
N PRO A 365 -12.00 15.09 -8.95
CA PRO A 365 -12.33 16.37 -9.58
C PRO A 365 -11.94 17.62 -8.80
N GLU A 366 -11.88 17.53 -7.46
CA GLU A 366 -11.50 18.61 -6.56
C GLU A 366 -9.99 18.78 -6.37
N MET A 367 -9.15 17.87 -6.88
CA MET A 367 -7.68 17.92 -6.76
C MET A 367 -7.06 18.78 -7.87
N GLN A 368 -7.54 20.02 -7.96
CA GLN A 368 -7.09 21.02 -8.93
C GLN A 368 -7.33 22.44 -8.42
N ILE A 369 -6.61 23.39 -8.99
CA ILE A 369 -6.77 24.82 -8.72
C ILE A 369 -6.87 25.54 -10.05
N ASN A 370 -7.98 26.26 -10.28
CA ASN A 370 -8.25 26.99 -11.51
C ASN A 370 -8.10 26.14 -12.80
N GLY A 371 -8.56 24.89 -12.77
CA GLY A 371 -8.47 23.98 -13.92
C GLY A 371 -7.12 23.25 -14.06
N ILE A 372 -6.16 23.51 -13.17
CA ILE A 372 -4.83 22.87 -13.18
C ILE A 372 -4.79 21.80 -12.11
N LYS A 373 -4.64 20.53 -12.51
CA LYS A 373 -4.51 19.39 -11.58
C LYS A 373 -3.31 19.56 -10.65
N ASP A 374 -3.44 19.13 -9.40
CA ASP A 374 -2.33 19.16 -8.44
C ASP A 374 -1.22 18.17 -8.86
N VAL A 375 -1.59 16.93 -9.18
CA VAL A 375 -0.69 15.85 -9.64
C VAL A 375 -1.20 15.30 -10.96
N ASP A 376 -0.32 15.19 -11.95
CA ASP A 376 -0.68 14.78 -13.31
C ASP A 376 -0.52 13.27 -13.51
N ILE A 377 0.54 12.69 -12.94
CA ILE A 377 0.92 11.29 -13.15
C ILE A 377 1.33 10.67 -11.82
N VAL A 378 0.87 9.44 -11.55
CA VAL A 378 1.25 8.69 -10.36
C VAL A 378 1.83 7.34 -10.79
N LEU A 379 3.05 7.04 -10.36
CA LEU A 379 3.72 5.76 -10.58
C LEU A 379 3.85 4.99 -9.26
N THR A 380 3.65 3.68 -9.30
CA THR A 380 3.97 2.82 -8.15
C THR A 380 5.48 2.65 -7.95
N THR A 381 5.90 2.11 -6.80
CA THR A 381 7.29 1.68 -6.58
C THR A 381 7.75 0.70 -7.67
N ARG A 382 6.90 -0.27 -8.02
CA ARG A 382 7.19 -1.27 -9.05
C ARG A 382 7.28 -0.65 -10.44
N GLU A 383 6.41 0.31 -10.77
CA GLU A 383 6.48 1.04 -12.04
C GLU A 383 7.78 1.83 -12.18
N LEU A 384 8.23 2.52 -11.13
CA LEU A 384 9.52 3.20 -11.15
C LEU A 384 10.67 2.20 -11.33
N ALA A 385 10.66 1.07 -10.61
CA ALA A 385 11.68 0.04 -10.78
C ALA A 385 11.72 -0.49 -12.22
N LYS A 386 10.55 -0.72 -12.84
CA LYS A 386 10.42 -1.10 -14.26
C LYS A 386 11.01 0.00 -15.16
N MET A 387 10.74 1.28 -14.93
CA MET A 387 11.31 2.38 -15.70
C MET A 387 12.85 2.46 -15.61
N ILE A 388 13.40 2.29 -14.41
CA ILE A 388 14.86 2.28 -14.19
C ILE A 388 15.51 1.11 -14.96
N LYS A 389 14.91 -0.08 -14.90
CA LYS A 389 15.34 -1.27 -15.66
C LYS A 389 15.22 -1.05 -17.17
N LEU A 390 14.10 -0.49 -17.65
CA LEU A 390 13.85 -0.17 -19.07
C LEU A 390 14.88 0.80 -19.65
N LYS A 391 15.37 1.75 -18.85
CA LYS A 391 16.40 2.73 -19.25
C LYS A 391 17.82 2.27 -18.96
N ASN A 392 18.00 1.03 -18.52
CA ASN A 392 19.29 0.44 -18.20
C ASN A 392 20.13 1.32 -17.25
N ILE A 393 19.48 1.93 -16.26
CA ILE A 393 20.17 2.74 -15.24
C ILE A 393 20.80 1.77 -14.23
N PRO A 394 22.12 1.88 -13.95
CA PRO A 394 22.81 0.99 -13.02
C PRO A 394 22.48 1.37 -11.58
N PHE A 395 21.26 1.04 -11.12
CA PHE A 395 20.70 1.50 -9.85
C PHE A 395 21.57 1.17 -8.65
N LEU A 396 22.25 0.01 -8.62
CA LEU A 396 23.08 -0.38 -7.49
C LEU A 396 24.41 0.38 -7.43
N ASP A 397 24.94 0.77 -8.60
CA ASP A 397 26.26 1.40 -8.74
C ASP A 397 26.17 2.91 -8.93
N ILE A 398 24.95 3.49 -8.96
CA ILE A 398 24.77 4.93 -9.10
C ILE A 398 25.16 5.64 -7.80
N GLU A 399 25.89 6.73 -7.94
CA GLU A 399 26.21 7.61 -6.82
C GLU A 399 24.95 8.29 -6.28
N ASP A 400 24.93 8.49 -4.98
CA ASP A 400 23.82 9.15 -4.30
C ASP A 400 23.78 10.64 -4.65
N GLU A 401 22.59 11.16 -4.89
CA GLU A 401 22.38 12.60 -5.09
C GLU A 401 21.30 13.15 -4.15
N ASP A 402 21.43 14.42 -3.77
CA ASP A 402 20.47 15.11 -2.90
C ASP A 402 19.26 15.64 -3.67
N PHE A 403 18.14 15.83 -2.97
CA PHE A 403 16.96 16.51 -3.50
C PHE A 403 17.24 17.96 -3.91
N ASP A 404 16.44 18.47 -4.85
CA ASP A 404 16.43 19.88 -5.22
C ASP A 404 15.83 20.76 -4.10
N LYS A 405 16.29 22.01 -4.00
CA LYS A 405 15.85 23.00 -2.98
C LYS A 405 14.41 23.47 -3.20
N PHE A 406 13.81 24.05 -2.16
CA PHE A 406 12.46 24.64 -2.05
C PHE A 406 11.36 23.67 -1.63
N LEU A 407 11.41 22.41 -2.07
CA LEU A 407 10.44 21.37 -1.75
C LEU A 407 11.14 20.01 -1.47
N GLY A 408 12.42 20.03 -1.10
CA GLY A 408 13.28 18.85 -1.05
C GLY A 408 13.64 18.40 0.35
N LYS A 409 13.71 19.33 1.32
CA LYS A 409 14.09 19.00 2.69
C LYS A 409 12.87 18.44 3.42
N GLY A 410 13.04 17.29 4.06
CA GLY A 410 12.02 16.66 4.92
C GLY A 410 12.60 16.29 6.28
N THR A 411 11.75 16.18 7.29
CA THR A 411 12.15 15.78 8.64
C THR A 411 12.01 14.29 8.89
N GLY A 412 12.60 13.82 9.99
CA GLY A 412 12.36 12.47 10.51
C GLY A 412 10.89 12.21 10.84
N ALA A 413 10.12 13.23 11.27
CA ALA A 413 8.68 13.10 11.51
C ALA A 413 7.93 12.76 10.21
N ALA A 414 8.25 13.47 9.13
CA ALA A 414 7.71 13.17 7.82
C ALA A 414 8.16 11.81 7.27
N ARG A 415 9.39 11.37 7.56
CA ARG A 415 9.88 10.06 7.10
C ARG A 415 9.04 8.91 7.65
N ILE A 416 8.62 8.98 8.91
CA ILE A 416 7.84 7.90 9.55
C ILE A 416 6.36 7.86 9.13
N PHE A 417 5.84 8.85 8.39
CA PHE A 417 4.46 8.84 7.85
C PHE A 417 4.07 7.53 7.17
N ALA A 418 5.04 6.84 6.56
CA ALA A 418 4.81 5.59 5.86
C ALA A 418 4.47 4.39 6.77
N THR A 419 4.70 4.52 8.08
CA THR A 419 4.40 3.49 9.08
C THR A 419 3.03 3.73 9.70
N SER A 420 2.32 2.66 10.11
CA SER A 420 1.11 2.80 10.92
C SER A 420 1.45 3.43 12.28
N GLY A 421 0.90 4.61 12.55
CA GLY A 421 1.16 5.42 13.73
C GLY A 421 2.19 6.53 13.52
N GLY A 422 2.83 6.58 12.36
CA GLY A 422 3.82 7.61 12.06
C GLY A 422 3.22 8.99 11.84
N VAL A 423 2.01 9.08 11.29
CA VAL A 423 1.31 10.37 11.13
C VAL A 423 0.88 10.89 12.49
N MET A 424 0.32 10.03 13.33
CA MET A 424 -0.05 10.31 14.71
C MET A 424 1.18 10.75 15.52
N GLU A 425 2.29 10.02 15.44
CA GLU A 425 3.53 10.38 16.12
C GLU A 425 4.05 11.75 15.65
N ALA A 426 4.09 12.00 14.35
CA ALA A 426 4.53 13.28 13.79
C ALA A 426 3.62 14.46 14.22
N ALA A 427 2.31 14.23 14.26
CA ALA A 427 1.34 15.21 14.73
C ALA A 427 1.50 15.48 16.24
N LEU A 428 1.64 14.44 17.07
CA LEU A 428 1.88 14.58 18.50
C LEU A 428 3.15 15.37 18.79
N ARG A 429 4.24 15.17 18.01
CA ARG A 429 5.45 16.00 18.13
C ARG A 429 5.16 17.50 17.98
N THR A 430 4.26 17.88 17.06
CA THR A 430 3.91 19.29 16.80
C THR A 430 2.88 19.82 17.81
N VAL A 431 1.85 19.03 18.11
CA VAL A 431 0.81 19.39 19.07
C VAL A 431 1.40 19.58 20.47
N SER A 432 2.29 18.68 20.89
CA SER A 432 2.97 18.83 22.17
C SER A 432 3.80 20.11 22.23
N TYR A 433 4.50 20.48 21.16
CA TYR A 433 5.29 21.70 21.12
C TYR A 433 4.41 22.94 21.30
N VAL A 434 3.29 23.01 20.59
CA VAL A 434 2.37 24.15 20.67
C VAL A 434 1.68 24.23 22.03
N LEU A 435 1.17 23.11 22.55
CA LEU A 435 0.44 23.12 23.83
C LEU A 435 1.35 23.37 25.04
N THR A 436 2.64 23.05 24.94
CA THR A 436 3.65 23.28 26.01
C THR A 436 4.38 24.61 25.86
N ASN A 437 4.01 25.47 24.90
CA ASN A 437 4.74 26.70 24.57
C ASN A 437 6.24 26.47 24.30
N GLY A 438 6.58 25.32 23.70
CA GLY A 438 7.94 24.96 23.30
C GLY A 438 8.69 24.05 24.26
N GLU A 439 8.14 23.74 25.43
CA GLU A 439 8.77 22.85 26.42
C GLU A 439 8.49 21.37 26.10
N MET A 440 9.37 20.73 25.34
CA MET A 440 9.28 19.29 25.03
C MET A 440 10.58 18.54 25.32
N ASN A 441 10.47 17.47 26.10
CA ASN A 441 11.59 16.58 26.44
C ASN A 441 11.59 15.24 25.68
N ASP A 442 10.44 14.82 25.13
CA ASP A 442 10.30 13.55 24.40
C ASP A 442 9.66 13.78 23.03
N ILE A 443 10.16 13.09 22.01
CA ILE A 443 9.67 13.10 20.63
C ILE A 443 9.31 11.69 20.14
N ASP A 444 9.64 10.64 20.90
CA ASP A 444 9.45 9.25 20.51
C ASP A 444 8.18 8.67 21.15
N TYR A 445 7.03 8.84 20.49
CA TYR A 445 5.74 8.31 20.96
C TYR A 445 5.59 6.81 20.64
N LYS A 446 6.36 5.96 21.33
CA LYS A 446 6.39 4.51 21.08
C LYS A 446 5.02 3.82 21.22
N VAL A 447 4.13 4.38 22.03
CA VAL A 447 2.77 3.85 22.29
C VAL A 447 1.87 3.82 21.05
N VAL A 448 2.18 4.60 20.00
CA VAL A 448 1.43 4.59 18.74
C VAL A 448 2.10 3.76 17.63
N ARG A 449 3.32 3.26 17.88
CA ARG A 449 4.08 2.44 16.93
C ARG A 449 3.62 0.99 16.95
N GLY A 450 3.95 0.24 15.90
CA GLY A 450 3.66 -1.20 15.81
C GLY A 450 2.66 -1.55 14.71
N LEU A 451 2.43 -2.84 14.50
CA LEU A 451 1.58 -3.38 13.43
C LEU A 451 0.22 -3.90 13.92
N GLU A 452 -0.07 -3.74 15.21
CA GLU A 452 -1.35 -4.08 15.81
C GLU A 452 -2.51 -3.39 15.08
N GLY A 453 -3.64 -4.07 14.98
CA GLY A 453 -4.79 -3.61 14.19
C GLY A 453 -5.39 -2.29 14.67
N ILE A 454 -5.49 -2.11 15.99
CA ILE A 454 -5.93 -0.88 16.65
C ILE A 454 -4.97 -0.66 17.82
N LYS A 455 -4.39 0.54 17.91
CA LYS A 455 -3.56 0.99 19.02
C LYS A 455 -4.23 2.20 19.64
N GLU A 456 -4.34 2.21 20.96
CA GLU A 456 -5.01 3.27 21.71
C GLU A 456 -4.05 3.82 22.75
N ALA A 457 -4.03 5.14 22.90
CA ALA A 457 -3.20 5.80 23.88
C ALA A 457 -3.88 7.05 24.43
N GLU A 458 -3.56 7.38 25.67
CA GLU A 458 -3.88 8.68 26.27
C GLU A 458 -2.55 9.37 26.55
N VAL A 459 -2.35 10.53 25.91
CA VAL A 459 -1.12 11.32 26.03
C VAL A 459 -1.44 12.58 26.80
N GLU A 460 -0.86 12.73 27.99
CA GLU A 460 -0.97 13.97 28.77
C GLU A 460 -0.02 15.03 28.18
N ILE A 461 -0.58 16.17 27.80
CA ILE A 461 0.17 17.29 27.23
C ILE A 461 -0.25 18.57 27.96
N ASN A 462 0.66 19.13 28.77
CA ASN A 462 0.43 20.35 29.54
C ASN A 462 -0.92 20.34 30.32
N GLY A 463 -1.19 19.24 31.04
CA GLY A 463 -2.44 19.04 31.80
C GLY A 463 -3.68 18.73 30.96
N THR A 464 -3.56 18.59 29.63
CA THR A 464 -4.64 18.15 28.74
C THR A 464 -4.45 16.69 28.34
N ASN A 465 -5.43 15.84 28.62
CA ASN A 465 -5.39 14.43 28.24
C ASN A 465 -5.88 14.20 26.82
N VAL A 466 -4.96 13.95 25.90
CA VAL A 466 -5.26 13.70 24.50
C VAL A 466 -5.39 12.20 24.23
N LYS A 467 -6.64 11.72 24.21
CA LYS A 467 -7.01 10.38 23.75
C LYS A 467 -6.84 10.24 22.24
N VAL A 468 -5.96 9.32 21.82
CA VAL A 468 -5.66 9.05 20.42
C VAL A 468 -5.86 7.57 20.08
N ALA A 469 -6.16 7.30 18.82
CA ALA A 469 -6.15 5.95 18.28
C ALA A 469 -5.41 5.90 16.94
N VAL A 470 -4.76 4.77 16.67
CA VAL A 470 -4.13 4.47 15.39
C VAL A 470 -4.71 3.17 14.86
N VAL A 471 -5.25 3.25 13.67
CA VAL A 471 -5.92 2.14 13.01
C VAL A 471 -5.10 1.66 11.82
N ASN A 472 -4.78 0.38 11.84
CA ASN A 472 -4.03 -0.30 10.80
C ASN A 472 -4.95 -1.21 9.97
N GLY A 473 -5.42 -0.70 8.82
CA GLY A 473 -6.27 -1.43 7.88
C GLY A 473 -7.77 -1.11 7.99
N ALA A 474 -8.47 -1.15 6.85
CA ALA A 474 -9.88 -0.75 6.73
C ALA A 474 -10.86 -1.56 7.61
N LEU A 475 -10.66 -2.88 7.77
CA LEU A 475 -11.52 -3.68 8.65
C LEU A 475 -11.40 -3.25 10.12
N ASN A 476 -10.20 -2.87 10.56
CA ASN A 476 -10.00 -2.35 11.91
C ASN A 476 -10.61 -0.95 12.06
N ALA A 477 -10.60 -0.15 11.00
CA ALA A 477 -11.31 1.13 10.97
C ALA A 477 -12.81 0.91 11.17
N LYS A 478 -13.40 -0.06 10.46
CA LYS A 478 -14.80 -0.45 10.67
C LYS A 478 -15.10 -0.74 12.14
N LYS A 479 -14.30 -1.62 12.77
CA LYS A 479 -14.47 -2.02 14.18
C LYS A 479 -14.40 -0.83 15.15
N LEU A 480 -13.46 0.08 14.94
CA LEU A 480 -13.29 1.24 15.83
C LEU A 480 -14.41 2.27 15.61
N LEU A 481 -14.72 2.60 14.37
CA LEU A 481 -15.70 3.64 14.03
C LEU A 481 -17.13 3.22 14.36
N ASP A 482 -17.45 1.92 14.28
CA ASP A 482 -18.73 1.41 14.77
C ASP A 482 -18.91 1.74 16.27
N LYS A 483 -17.85 1.70 17.08
CA LYS A 483 -17.91 2.12 18.50
C LYS A 483 -18.01 3.63 18.64
N VAL A 484 -17.26 4.40 17.84
CA VAL A 484 -17.31 5.87 17.86
C VAL A 484 -18.71 6.38 17.53
N VAL A 485 -19.33 5.86 16.47
CA VAL A 485 -20.69 6.25 16.04
C VAL A 485 -21.74 5.90 17.08
N LYS A 486 -21.57 4.79 17.81
CA LYS A 486 -22.48 4.41 18.91
C LYS A 486 -22.25 5.19 20.21
N GLY A 487 -21.21 6.02 20.28
CA GLY A 487 -20.81 6.71 21.52
C GLY A 487 -20.16 5.79 22.55
N GLU A 488 -19.72 4.60 22.16
CA GLU A 488 -19.07 3.61 23.02
C GLU A 488 -17.56 3.88 23.20
N ALA A 489 -16.95 4.70 22.32
CA ALA A 489 -15.55 5.07 22.38
C ALA A 489 -15.35 6.55 22.03
N ASN A 490 -14.63 7.27 22.89
CA ASN A 490 -14.38 8.71 22.77
C ASN A 490 -12.88 8.97 22.56
N TYR A 491 -12.53 9.50 21.40
CA TYR A 491 -11.17 9.92 21.05
C TYR A 491 -11.18 11.38 20.60
N HIS A 492 -10.03 12.04 20.66
CA HIS A 492 -9.84 13.37 20.09
C HIS A 492 -9.23 13.29 18.69
N PHE A 493 -8.33 12.33 18.45
CA PHE A 493 -7.64 12.19 17.17
C PHE A 493 -7.44 10.73 16.79
N ILE A 494 -7.79 10.36 15.56
CA ILE A 494 -7.66 9.00 15.04
C ILE A 494 -6.89 9.03 13.72
N GLU A 495 -5.75 8.35 13.70
CA GLU A 495 -5.05 8.01 12.45
C GLU A 495 -5.68 6.76 11.85
N VAL A 496 -5.96 6.78 10.54
CA VAL A 496 -6.41 5.59 9.81
C VAL A 496 -5.60 5.38 8.54
N MET A 497 -4.92 4.23 8.49
CA MET A 497 -4.26 3.72 7.29
C MET A 497 -5.13 2.65 6.64
N GLY A 498 -5.43 2.77 5.34
CA GLY A 498 -6.29 1.80 4.66
C GLY A 498 -5.65 0.41 4.48
N CYS A 499 -4.31 0.34 4.44
CA CYS A 499 -3.56 -0.90 4.25
C CYS A 499 -2.97 -1.40 5.59
N PRO A 500 -3.08 -2.70 5.92
CA PRO A 500 -2.33 -3.32 7.01
C PRO A 500 -0.83 -3.18 6.79
N GLY A 501 -0.15 -2.52 7.72
CA GLY A 501 1.26 -2.12 7.61
C GLY A 501 1.45 -0.64 7.35
N GLY A 502 0.41 0.12 6.99
CA GLY A 502 0.56 1.48 6.50
C GLY A 502 1.04 1.52 5.05
N CYS A 503 1.65 2.62 4.63
CA CYS A 503 2.07 2.81 3.23
C CYS A 503 3.23 1.89 2.81
N LEU A 504 4.05 1.39 3.74
CA LEU A 504 5.12 0.42 3.43
C LEU A 504 4.60 -0.92 2.86
N ALA A 505 3.33 -1.22 3.09
CA ALA A 505 2.63 -2.41 2.59
C ALA A 505 1.52 -2.04 1.59
N GLY A 506 1.58 -0.83 1.02
CA GLY A 506 0.59 -0.38 0.06
C GLY A 506 0.58 -1.24 -1.21
N GLY A 507 -0.55 -1.22 -1.94
CA GLY A 507 -0.74 -2.05 -3.14
C GLY A 507 0.30 -1.85 -4.25
N GLY A 508 1.04 -0.74 -4.24
CA GLY A 508 2.12 -0.42 -5.20
C GLY A 508 3.54 -0.73 -4.69
N ALA A 509 3.70 -1.22 -3.45
CA ALA A 509 4.99 -1.58 -2.87
C ALA A 509 5.51 -2.95 -3.39
N PRO A 510 6.82 -3.24 -3.30
CA PRO A 510 7.43 -4.48 -3.80
C PRO A 510 6.80 -5.77 -3.26
N ILE A 511 6.79 -6.81 -4.08
CA ILE A 511 6.32 -8.16 -3.74
C ILE A 511 7.58 -9.06 -3.61
N PRO A 512 7.66 -10.02 -2.67
CA PRO A 512 6.63 -10.44 -1.70
C PRO A 512 6.39 -9.43 -0.57
N ASP A 513 5.29 -9.62 0.15
CA ASP A 513 4.91 -8.78 1.29
C ASP A 513 4.34 -9.67 2.39
N ASN A 514 5.07 -9.78 3.50
CA ASN A 514 4.69 -10.56 4.66
C ASN A 514 5.08 -9.79 5.94
N ILE A 515 4.66 -10.29 7.11
CA ILE A 515 4.90 -9.62 8.38
C ILE A 515 6.38 -9.33 8.67
N GLU A 516 7.28 -10.26 8.32
CA GLU A 516 8.73 -10.10 8.55
C GLU A 516 9.31 -8.98 7.68
N ILE A 517 8.91 -8.94 6.40
CA ILE A 517 9.30 -7.87 5.46
C ILE A 517 8.76 -6.52 5.92
N LYS A 518 7.51 -6.47 6.40
CA LYS A 518 6.89 -5.24 6.91
C LYS A 518 7.61 -4.70 8.14
N GLU A 519 8.03 -5.57 9.04
CA GLU A 519 8.86 -5.22 10.20
C GLU A 519 10.21 -4.64 9.77
N LEU A 520 10.92 -5.28 8.84
CA LEU A 520 12.20 -4.76 8.32
C LEU A 520 12.04 -3.39 7.64
N ARG A 521 11.00 -3.20 6.82
CA ARG A 521 10.69 -1.91 6.19
C ARG A 521 10.42 -0.83 7.23
N LYS A 522 9.65 -1.16 8.27
CA LYS A 522 9.32 -0.27 9.39
C LYS A 522 10.58 0.13 10.17
N GLU A 523 11.44 -0.82 10.49
CA GLU A 523 12.72 -0.57 11.16
C GLU A 523 13.60 0.39 10.34
N GLY A 524 13.70 0.18 9.03
CA GLY A 524 14.41 1.08 8.11
C GLY A 524 13.92 2.53 8.21
N LEU A 525 12.61 2.75 8.20
CA LEU A 525 12.01 4.09 8.31
C LEU A 525 12.30 4.77 9.67
N TYR A 526 12.18 4.04 10.78
CA TYR A 526 12.52 4.60 12.10
C TYR A 526 14.01 4.84 12.29
N ASN A 527 14.88 4.04 11.66
CA ASN A 527 16.30 4.31 11.62
C ASN A 527 16.60 5.59 10.83
N SER A 528 15.92 5.81 9.70
CA SER A 528 16.03 7.07 8.94
C SER A 528 15.56 8.29 9.78
N ASP A 529 14.48 8.18 10.56
CA ASP A 529 14.06 9.24 11.50
C ASP A 529 15.08 9.49 12.61
N LYS A 530 15.57 8.42 13.27
CA LYS A 530 16.56 8.53 14.34
C LYS A 530 17.85 9.22 13.89
N ASN A 531 18.26 8.97 12.65
CA ASN A 531 19.48 9.52 12.08
C ASN A 531 19.28 10.87 11.37
N ASN A 532 18.05 11.39 11.31
CA ASN A 532 17.78 12.70 10.72
C ASN A 532 18.14 13.82 11.70
N GLU A 533 18.84 14.85 11.23
CA GLU A 533 19.19 16.04 12.02
C GLU A 533 17.96 16.79 12.52
N ILE A 534 16.89 16.81 11.74
CA ILE A 534 15.63 17.50 12.06
C ILE A 534 14.52 16.47 12.16
N ARG A 535 13.93 16.32 13.33
CA ARG A 535 12.94 15.27 13.62
C ARG A 535 11.53 15.79 13.91
N ARG A 536 11.28 17.09 13.71
CA ARG A 536 9.99 17.74 13.99
C ARG A 536 9.59 18.63 12.84
N SER A 537 8.37 18.46 12.31
CA SER A 537 7.93 19.13 11.08
C SER A 537 8.05 20.65 11.11
N PHE A 538 7.69 21.28 12.23
CA PHE A 538 7.81 22.73 12.41
C PHE A 538 9.25 23.25 12.44
N GLU A 539 10.26 22.38 12.49
CA GLU A 539 11.67 22.77 12.43
C GLU A 539 12.24 22.73 11.01
N ASN A 540 11.49 22.22 10.04
CA ASN A 540 11.92 22.16 8.66
C ASN A 540 12.13 23.59 8.10
N PRO A 541 13.35 23.98 7.71
CA PRO A 541 13.63 25.34 7.30
C PRO A 541 12.95 25.73 5.97
N GLU A 542 12.74 24.77 5.06
CA GLU A 542 12.03 25.05 3.81
C GLU A 542 10.53 25.26 4.06
N VAL A 543 9.95 24.53 5.03
CA VAL A 543 8.55 24.71 5.45
C VAL A 543 8.36 26.05 6.15
N LYS A 544 9.29 26.44 7.04
CA LYS A 544 9.27 27.78 7.65
C LYS A 544 9.29 28.87 6.58
N GLU A 545 10.20 28.77 5.62
CA GLU A 545 10.26 29.74 4.52
C GLU A 545 8.97 29.78 3.68
N LEU A 546 8.36 28.62 3.42
CA LEU A 546 7.07 28.53 2.71
C LEU A 546 5.98 29.32 3.43
N TYR A 547 5.83 29.16 4.74
CA TYR A 547 4.84 29.91 5.51
C TYR A 547 5.21 31.41 5.59
N ASP A 548 6.43 31.73 6.01
CA ASP A 548 6.88 33.12 6.22
C ASP A 548 6.79 33.98 4.96
N LYS A 549 7.09 33.41 3.78
CA LYS A 549 7.21 34.19 2.53
C LYS A 549 6.07 33.96 1.54
N TYR A 550 5.19 33.00 1.77
CA TYR A 550 4.15 32.66 0.79
C TYR A 550 2.78 32.38 1.41
N LEU A 551 2.64 31.34 2.25
CA LEU A 551 1.32 30.90 2.72
C LEU A 551 0.75 31.77 3.86
N GLY A 552 1.61 32.44 4.62
CA GLY A 552 1.23 33.11 5.87
C GLY A 552 1.25 32.12 7.02
N GLU A 553 0.10 31.85 7.63
CA GLU A 553 -0.05 30.93 8.76
C GLU A 553 -0.77 29.62 8.36
N PRO A 554 -0.49 28.50 9.04
CA PRO A 554 -1.30 27.29 8.89
C PRO A 554 -2.78 27.56 9.19
N GLY A 555 -3.68 27.01 8.37
CA GLY A 555 -5.11 27.27 8.41
C GLY A 555 -5.52 28.65 7.87
N GLY A 556 -4.58 29.51 7.47
CA GLY A 556 -4.85 30.82 6.88
C GLY A 556 -5.52 30.73 5.51
N HIS A 557 -6.06 31.84 5.00
CA HIS A 557 -6.87 31.84 3.76
C HIS A 557 -6.16 31.23 2.53
N LEU A 558 -4.88 31.57 2.30
CA LEU A 558 -4.14 31.01 1.16
C LEU A 558 -3.78 29.53 1.37
N ALA A 559 -3.34 29.17 2.58
CA ALA A 559 -3.10 27.78 2.96
C ALA A 559 -4.37 26.92 2.75
N HIS A 560 -5.51 27.39 3.27
CA HIS A 560 -6.80 26.71 3.11
C HIS A 560 -7.19 26.55 1.63
N LYS A 561 -6.99 27.58 0.80
CA LYS A 561 -7.28 27.51 -0.64
C LYS A 561 -6.42 26.48 -1.37
N LEU A 562 -5.12 26.39 -1.05
CA LEU A 562 -4.18 25.54 -1.79
C LEU A 562 -4.12 24.11 -1.23
N LEU A 563 -4.17 23.98 0.10
CA LEU A 563 -3.76 22.79 0.85
C LEU A 563 -4.92 22.05 1.52
N HIS A 564 -6.15 22.58 1.47
CA HIS A 564 -7.32 21.91 2.02
C HIS A 564 -8.29 21.48 0.91
N THR A 565 -9.16 20.53 1.25
CA THR A 565 -10.13 19.92 0.35
C THR A 565 -11.39 19.53 1.12
N HIS A 566 -12.34 18.93 0.42
CA HIS A 566 -13.58 18.38 0.96
C HIS A 566 -13.83 16.98 0.38
N TYR A 567 -14.73 16.24 1.02
CA TYR A 567 -15.05 14.85 0.66
C TYR A 567 -16.53 14.70 0.35
N LEU A 568 -16.89 13.62 -0.33
CA LEU A 568 -18.24 13.41 -0.86
C LEU A 568 -18.89 12.19 -0.21
N ASP A 569 -20.19 12.28 0.08
CA ASP A 569 -20.98 11.11 0.48
C ASP A 569 -21.16 10.18 -0.73
N ARG A 570 -20.56 8.99 -0.66
CA ARG A 570 -20.67 7.92 -1.67
C ARG A 570 -21.53 6.75 -1.20
N SER A 571 -22.20 6.87 -0.05
CA SER A 571 -23.10 5.83 0.48
C SER A 571 -24.37 5.70 -0.36
N LYS A 572 -24.79 6.80 -1.00
CA LYS A 572 -25.94 6.84 -1.90
C LYS A 572 -25.43 6.71 -3.33
N LYS A 573 -25.90 5.68 -4.05
CA LYS A 573 -25.75 5.62 -5.51
C LYS A 573 -26.51 6.79 -6.12
N THR A 574 -25.85 7.92 -6.31
CA THR A 574 -26.41 9.01 -7.11
C THR A 574 -26.17 8.69 -8.57
N ASP A 575 -27.23 8.61 -9.37
CA ASP A 575 -27.19 8.45 -10.84
C ASP A 575 -26.32 9.51 -11.57
N LYS A 576 -25.88 10.55 -10.85
CA LYS A 576 -25.00 11.62 -11.33
C LYS A 576 -23.50 11.35 -11.20
N ALA A 577 -23.06 10.25 -10.60
CA ALA A 577 -21.63 9.89 -10.55
C ALA A 577 -21.12 9.21 -11.84
N MET A 578 -21.96 9.15 -12.87
CA MET A 578 -21.68 8.51 -14.17
C MET A 578 -21.29 9.51 -15.29
N ALA A 579 -20.96 10.77 -14.95
CA ALA A 579 -20.52 11.78 -15.92
C ALA A 579 -19.03 12.10 -15.76
#